data_AF-A0A941A703-F1
#
_entry.id   AF-A0A941A703-F1
#
_cell.length_a   1.000
_cell.length_b   1.000
_cell.length_c   1.000
_cell.angle_alpha   90.00
_cell.angle_beta   90.00
_cell.angle_gamma   90.00
#
_symmetry.space_group_name_H-M   'P 1'
#
loop_
_entity.id
_entity.type
_entity.pdbx_description
1 polymer ?
#
loop_
_entity_poly.entity_id
_entity_poly.type
_entity_poly.pdbx_seq_one_letter_code
_entity_poly.pdbx_strand_id
1 'polypeptide(L)'
;MITKERKTLTVPANTTVTINTTTTLSELIINSGGNLVAPSGYSLTLTVNGVETGQKLETTLGVETVFVPGVYRGDIVLTVTNPNSQTSSLTFPFREALYLDASGIEEDLSVLPAIVGQKPTVSSLQNFSITSTGMDFNGIFAAGGSYTINNVKIGMFGDGRSDFAGYGAAVMATGTDTTLVLNGVDIVTHGVVRTGVIATNGSNVIVKNSSIYTMDGTLPSDYVQTIAPSSMRSVPWMLGINGSDNVRATNLLGTNTKAAYINSSIASEGWGVLSSDDGSNCTLIAINSTISITPGNEGYGTYAIGNPYEYFYGDVFNVGSYATINNGGYLYYDDSSAENVAALNTSVSLGLTDQELAAIPQCSTIINSDRFGVMWHSSGGTVHVAGGTQFNTNETAFLAKTSEAITITIDGSKGAKINPNNGIILQVMDDDDPGAAATDMSNTATYMDPYFGTTNTPTADTSFDLTSTTDAAALNLSNITLTGDCYNSTGWTSSSTTKQNMVVTLDNANITGVISSTEAHHRVATISASEYKELGEVTNTPRAAINNGTIVVLNSGSKWTVTSTSYLTSLTVNPSATITAPKGQSVSMTVDGTVTLVVPGKTYTGAIVLTVS
;
A
#
# COMPACT_ATOMS: atom_id res chain seq x y z
N MET A 1 38.36 42.13 -8.19
CA MET A 1 37.87 40.86 -8.77
C MET A 1 38.98 39.84 -8.62
N ILE A 2 38.86 38.92 -7.66
CA ILE A 2 39.82 37.82 -7.51
C ILE A 2 39.36 36.73 -8.47
N THR A 3 40.12 36.51 -9.55
CA THR A 3 39.95 35.36 -10.44
C THR A 3 40.15 34.09 -9.60
N LYS A 4 39.06 33.40 -9.24
CA LYS A 4 39.13 32.00 -8.76
C LYS A 4 39.91 31.21 -9.81
N GLU A 5 41.06 30.66 -9.44
CA GLU A 5 41.85 29.78 -10.30
C GLU A 5 40.95 28.64 -10.78
N ARG A 6 40.81 28.50 -12.11
CA ARG A 6 40.00 27.45 -12.73
C ARG A 6 40.73 26.11 -12.62
N LYS A 7 40.51 25.37 -11.54
CA LYS A 7 41.04 24.00 -11.39
C LYS A 7 40.28 23.06 -12.33
N THR A 8 41.02 22.38 -13.20
CA THR A 8 40.50 21.38 -14.13
C THR A 8 41.09 20.03 -13.78
N LEU A 9 40.26 18.99 -13.70
CA LEU A 9 40.70 17.60 -13.59
C LEU A 9 40.32 16.85 -14.85
N THR A 10 41.25 16.09 -15.42
CA THR A 10 40.99 15.16 -16.52
C THR A 10 41.33 13.76 -16.05
N VAL A 11 40.37 12.83 -16.16
CA VAL A 11 40.54 11.39 -15.97
C VAL A 11 40.82 10.77 -17.35
N PRO A 12 42.05 10.34 -17.65
CA PRO A 12 42.38 9.72 -18.93
C PRO A 12 41.61 8.42 -19.18
N ALA A 13 41.46 8.06 -20.45
CA ALA A 13 40.82 6.81 -20.85
C ALA A 13 41.56 5.60 -20.27
N ASN A 14 40.81 4.62 -19.77
CA ASN A 14 41.34 3.37 -19.18
C ASN A 14 42.31 3.59 -18.01
N THR A 15 42.15 4.69 -17.28
CA THR A 15 42.94 4.98 -16.07
C THR A 15 42.01 5.22 -14.89
N THR A 16 42.50 4.89 -13.70
CA THR A 16 41.81 5.19 -12.44
C THR A 16 42.48 6.39 -11.77
N VAL A 17 41.70 7.39 -11.39
CA VAL A 17 42.14 8.53 -10.59
C VAL A 17 41.49 8.43 -9.22
N THR A 18 42.30 8.43 -8.16
CA THR A 18 41.82 8.44 -6.78
C THR A 18 41.75 9.86 -6.23
N ILE A 19 40.60 10.23 -5.69
CA ILE A 19 40.36 11.51 -5.00
C ILE A 19 40.51 11.29 -3.51
N ASN A 20 41.67 11.62 -2.95
CA ASN A 20 41.99 11.33 -1.55
C ASN A 20 41.28 12.23 -0.55
N THR A 21 40.87 13.43 -0.97
CA THR A 21 40.20 14.42 -0.12
C THR A 21 39.17 15.20 -0.94
N THR A 22 38.16 15.74 -0.26
CA THR A 22 37.13 16.56 -0.91
C THR A 22 37.77 17.68 -1.74
N THR A 23 37.47 17.68 -3.04
CA THR A 23 38.18 18.49 -4.04
C THR A 23 37.21 19.38 -4.80
N THR A 24 37.55 20.68 -4.90
CA THR A 24 36.78 21.67 -5.66
C THR A 24 37.40 21.93 -7.04
N LEU A 25 36.58 21.96 -8.08
CA LEU A 25 36.97 22.13 -9.47
C LEU A 25 36.03 23.13 -10.19
N SER A 26 36.48 23.65 -11.32
CA SER A 26 35.62 24.37 -12.28
C SER A 26 35.26 23.53 -13.51
N GLU A 27 36.04 22.48 -13.78
CA GLU A 27 35.84 21.55 -14.88
C GLU A 27 36.36 20.15 -14.49
N LEU A 28 35.57 19.14 -14.83
CA LEU A 28 35.92 17.72 -14.70
C LEU A 28 35.66 17.03 -16.04
N ILE A 29 36.69 16.41 -16.61
CA ILE A 29 36.61 15.64 -17.85
C ILE A 29 36.88 14.18 -17.53
N ILE A 30 35.88 13.32 -17.70
CA ILE A 30 36.04 11.86 -17.56
C ILE A 30 35.98 11.26 -18.96
N ASN A 31 37.13 10.82 -19.47
CA ASN A 31 37.18 10.15 -20.78
C ASN A 31 36.55 8.76 -20.70
N SER A 32 36.11 8.23 -21.84
CA SER A 32 35.58 6.86 -21.93
C SER A 32 36.56 5.84 -21.31
N GLY A 33 36.05 4.97 -20.44
CA GLY A 33 36.85 4.00 -19.69
C GLY A 33 37.70 4.57 -18.56
N GLY A 34 37.71 5.89 -18.36
CA GLY A 34 38.32 6.52 -17.18
C GLY A 34 37.47 6.29 -15.94
N ASN A 35 38.11 5.96 -14.82
CA ASN A 35 37.46 5.68 -13.55
C ASN A 35 37.89 6.71 -12.49
N LEU A 36 36.93 7.17 -11.68
CA LEU A 36 37.15 8.11 -10.61
C LEU A 36 36.67 7.47 -9.31
N VAL A 37 37.55 7.36 -8.32
CA VAL A 37 37.28 6.60 -7.09
C VAL A 37 37.69 7.36 -5.84
N ALA A 38 37.05 7.07 -4.72
CA ALA A 38 37.56 7.42 -3.40
C ALA A 38 38.65 6.42 -2.95
N PRO A 39 39.38 6.70 -1.86
CA PRO A 39 40.23 5.69 -1.21
C PRO A 39 39.40 4.49 -0.75
N SER A 40 40.05 3.34 -0.57
CA SER A 40 39.39 2.14 -0.04
C SER A 40 38.69 2.43 1.28
N GLY A 41 37.43 2.01 1.40
CA GLY A 41 36.61 2.25 2.59
C GLY A 41 35.99 3.64 2.67
N TYR A 42 35.94 4.40 1.57
CA TYR A 42 35.26 5.69 1.48
C TYR A 42 34.35 5.72 0.24
N SER A 43 33.36 6.61 0.27
CA SER A 43 32.47 6.89 -0.85
C SER A 43 32.89 8.18 -1.56
N LEU A 44 32.66 8.25 -2.87
CA LEU A 44 32.86 9.47 -3.68
C LEU A 44 31.53 9.93 -4.27
N THR A 45 31.23 11.21 -4.12
CA THR A 45 30.04 11.84 -4.74
C THR A 45 30.43 13.08 -5.54
N LEU A 46 29.88 13.19 -6.75
CA LEU A 46 29.99 14.41 -7.56
C LEU A 46 28.78 15.32 -7.36
N THR A 47 29.06 16.59 -7.07
CA THR A 47 28.07 17.66 -7.17
C THR A 47 28.52 18.72 -8.17
N VAL A 48 27.56 19.27 -8.91
CA VAL A 48 27.78 20.37 -9.85
C VAL A 48 26.73 21.46 -9.57
N ASN A 49 27.18 22.64 -9.17
CA ASN A 49 26.31 23.76 -8.77
C ASN A 49 25.28 23.37 -7.68
N GLY A 50 25.68 22.48 -6.77
CA GLY A 50 24.82 21.99 -5.68
C GLY A 50 23.83 20.89 -6.08
N VAL A 51 23.92 20.34 -7.29
CA VAL A 51 23.12 19.17 -7.72
C VAL A 51 24.01 17.93 -7.69
N GLU A 52 23.58 16.87 -7.00
CA GLU A 52 24.24 15.56 -7.09
C GLU A 52 23.97 14.94 -8.48
N THR A 53 25.02 14.44 -9.14
CA THR A 53 24.91 14.00 -10.54
C THR A 53 26.06 13.09 -10.99
N GLY A 54 25.92 12.53 -12.19
CA GLY A 54 27.02 11.92 -12.93
C GLY A 54 27.38 10.50 -12.49
N GLN A 55 26.53 9.83 -11.71
CA GLN A 55 26.72 8.46 -11.23
C GLN A 55 25.52 7.57 -11.59
N LYS A 56 25.80 6.31 -11.97
CA LYS A 56 24.79 5.30 -12.33
C LYS A 56 25.22 3.89 -11.92
N LEU A 57 24.26 2.95 -11.86
CA LEU A 57 24.57 1.52 -11.84
C LEU A 57 24.93 1.00 -13.23
N GLU A 58 25.80 0.00 -13.29
CA GLU A 58 26.15 -0.68 -14.55
C GLU A 58 25.17 -1.81 -14.90
N THR A 59 24.56 -2.43 -13.89
CA THR A 59 23.60 -3.53 -14.02
C THR A 59 22.47 -3.37 -13.02
N THR A 60 21.33 -4.01 -13.29
CA THR A 60 20.18 -4.05 -12.37
C THR A 60 20.56 -4.55 -10.96
N LEU A 61 21.46 -5.54 -10.88
CA LEU A 61 21.88 -6.13 -9.61
C LEU A 61 23.03 -5.36 -8.93
N GLY A 62 23.67 -4.43 -9.63
CA GLY A 62 24.74 -3.61 -9.10
C GLY A 62 24.34 -2.89 -7.81
N VAL A 63 25.34 -2.65 -6.95
CA VAL A 63 25.16 -1.94 -5.68
C VAL A 63 26.04 -0.71 -5.55
N GLU A 64 27.12 -0.63 -6.33
CA GLU A 64 27.99 0.53 -6.40
C GLU A 64 27.74 1.29 -7.70
N THR A 65 27.67 2.61 -7.59
CA THR A 65 27.56 3.47 -8.76
C THR A 65 28.93 3.80 -9.34
N VAL A 66 28.99 3.96 -10.66
CA VAL A 66 30.18 4.40 -11.40
C VAL A 66 29.94 5.77 -12.00
N PHE A 67 31.02 6.56 -12.15
CA PHE A 67 30.95 7.85 -12.81
C PHE A 67 30.70 7.70 -14.31
N VAL A 68 29.74 8.46 -14.82
CA VAL A 68 29.43 8.52 -16.25
C VAL A 68 30.51 9.36 -16.96
N PRO A 69 31.17 8.82 -18.00
CA PRO A 69 32.09 9.59 -18.82
C PRO A 69 31.43 10.84 -19.40
N GLY A 70 32.15 11.96 -19.41
CA GLY A 70 31.60 13.23 -19.85
C GLY A 70 32.41 14.44 -19.42
N VAL A 71 31.91 15.62 -19.76
CA VAL A 71 32.48 16.91 -19.36
C VAL A 71 31.49 17.61 -18.45
N TYR A 72 31.90 17.84 -17.20
CA TYR A 72 31.13 18.56 -16.19
C TYR A 72 31.74 19.94 -15.99
N ARG A 73 30.89 20.97 -15.86
CA ARG A 73 31.31 22.38 -15.71
C ARG A 73 30.43 23.10 -14.70
N GLY A 74 31.04 23.96 -13.89
CA GLY A 74 30.36 24.75 -12.88
C GLY A 74 31.15 24.78 -11.57
N ASP A 75 30.47 25.04 -10.46
CA ASP A 75 31.01 24.82 -9.13
C ASP A 75 30.97 23.32 -8.83
N ILE A 76 32.08 22.63 -9.10
CA ILE A 76 32.21 21.18 -8.94
C ILE A 76 32.80 20.87 -7.58
N VAL A 77 32.19 19.95 -6.85
CA VAL A 77 32.76 19.35 -5.65
C VAL A 77 32.72 17.83 -5.77
N LEU A 78 33.89 17.22 -5.67
CA LEU A 78 34.06 15.77 -5.50
C LEU A 78 34.21 15.52 -4.00
N THR A 79 33.15 15.07 -3.35
CA THR A 79 33.08 14.88 -1.90
C THR A 79 33.46 13.45 -1.54
N VAL A 80 34.45 13.30 -0.66
CA VAL A 80 34.85 12.02 -0.06
C VAL A 80 34.16 11.90 1.30
N THR A 81 33.38 10.85 1.51
CA THR A 81 32.67 10.58 2.77
C THR A 81 33.07 9.22 3.33
N ASN A 82 32.92 9.06 4.65
CA ASN A 82 32.92 7.75 5.28
C ASN A 82 31.81 6.86 4.67
N PRO A 83 31.95 5.53 4.72
CA PRO A 83 30.98 4.63 4.14
C PRO A 83 29.78 4.49 5.07
N ASN A 84 28.59 4.74 4.54
CA ASN A 84 27.33 4.40 5.20
C ASN A 84 26.84 3.05 4.67
N SER A 85 27.31 1.96 5.29
CA SER A 85 26.87 0.60 4.96
C SER A 85 25.81 0.15 5.97
N GLN A 86 24.56 0.53 5.74
CA GLN A 86 23.47 0.05 6.59
C GLN A 86 23.32 -1.46 6.46
N THR A 87 23.26 -2.14 7.59
CA THR A 87 23.06 -3.59 7.66
C THR A 87 21.57 -3.88 7.88
N SER A 88 20.86 -4.17 6.80
CA SER A 88 19.67 -5.03 6.86
C SER A 88 20.06 -6.43 6.34
N SER A 89 19.09 -7.28 6.00
CA SER A 89 19.34 -8.46 5.15
C SER A 89 19.94 -8.07 3.78
N LEU A 90 19.78 -6.82 3.36
CA LEU A 90 20.38 -6.18 2.19
C LEU A 90 21.41 -5.12 2.64
N THR A 91 22.59 -5.11 2.01
CA THR A 91 23.65 -4.15 2.29
C THR A 91 23.94 -3.31 1.06
N PHE A 92 23.89 -1.99 1.19
CA PHE A 92 24.15 -1.03 0.11
C PHE A 92 25.08 0.10 0.60
N PRO A 93 25.90 0.69 -0.30
CA PRO A 93 26.78 1.80 0.02
C PRO A 93 26.03 3.13 -0.13
N PHE A 94 25.38 3.57 0.94
CA PHE A 94 24.60 4.81 0.93
C PHE A 94 25.49 6.04 0.71
N ARG A 95 24.90 7.01 0.00
CA ARG A 95 25.42 8.35 -0.22
C ARG A 95 24.25 9.29 0.02
N GLU A 96 24.40 10.26 0.93
CA GLU A 96 23.30 11.13 1.35
C GLU A 96 23.71 12.60 1.35
N ALA A 97 22.77 13.51 1.07
CA ALA A 97 23.05 14.95 1.20
C ALA A 97 23.20 15.36 2.66
N LEU A 98 22.36 14.79 3.54
CA LEU A 98 22.35 15.07 4.97
C LEU A 98 22.18 13.77 5.78
N TYR A 99 23.17 13.47 6.61
CA TYR A 99 23.07 12.42 7.62
C TYR A 99 22.83 13.01 9.00
N LEU A 100 21.84 12.49 9.71
CA LEU A 100 21.50 12.84 11.09
C LEU A 100 21.61 11.61 11.99
N ASP A 101 22.23 11.77 13.14
CA ASP A 101 22.35 10.74 14.17
C ASP A 101 21.87 11.26 15.53
N ALA A 102 22.09 10.53 16.63
CA ALA A 102 21.70 10.99 17.96
C ALA A 102 22.47 12.26 18.44
N SER A 103 23.61 12.59 17.83
CA SER A 103 24.49 13.69 18.20
C SER A 103 24.29 14.96 17.37
N GLY A 104 23.77 14.83 16.15
CA GLY A 104 23.50 15.96 15.28
C GLY A 104 23.67 15.63 13.80
N ILE A 105 24.33 16.53 13.09
CA ILE A 105 24.71 16.37 11.68
C ILE A 105 26.06 15.66 11.64
N GLU A 106 26.12 14.50 10.98
CA GLU A 106 27.37 13.77 10.75
C GLU A 106 28.01 14.25 9.43
N GLU A 107 28.91 15.23 9.52
CA GLU A 107 29.53 15.85 8.35
C GLU A 107 30.33 14.86 7.49
N ASP A 108 30.99 13.88 8.13
CA ASP A 108 31.82 12.89 7.43
C ASP A 108 30.98 11.86 6.64
N LEU A 109 29.68 11.76 6.90
CA LEU A 109 28.73 10.94 6.13
C LEU A 109 27.91 11.79 5.15
N SER A 110 27.94 13.12 5.28
CA SER A 110 27.07 14.04 4.54
C SER A 110 27.74 14.65 3.31
N VAL A 111 27.03 14.63 2.17
CA VAL A 111 27.39 15.40 0.97
C VAL A 111 26.79 16.81 1.05
N LEU A 112 27.25 17.60 2.04
CA LEU A 112 26.76 18.97 2.29
C LEU A 112 26.83 19.95 1.09
N PRO A 113 27.72 19.77 0.08
CA PRO A 113 27.65 20.53 -1.16
C PRO A 113 26.34 20.36 -1.94
N ALA A 114 25.60 19.26 -1.78
CA ALA A 114 24.31 19.01 -2.41
C ALA A 114 23.14 19.81 -1.77
N ILE A 115 23.41 20.53 -0.67
CA ILE A 115 22.41 21.35 0.01
C ILE A 115 22.52 22.81 -0.45
N VAL A 116 21.45 23.32 -1.06
CA VAL A 116 21.34 24.69 -1.55
C VAL A 116 20.32 25.48 -0.73
N GLY A 117 20.68 26.66 -0.26
CA GLY A 117 19.85 27.50 0.61
C GLY A 117 20.48 27.70 1.98
N GLN A 118 19.66 27.74 3.03
CA GLN A 118 20.16 27.86 4.39
C GLN A 118 20.96 26.60 4.75
N LYS A 119 22.19 26.76 5.22
CA LYS A 119 23.00 25.61 5.65
C LYS A 119 22.42 25.03 6.94
N PRO A 120 22.21 23.70 7.00
CA PRO A 120 21.62 23.05 8.17
C PRO A 120 22.57 23.16 9.35
N THR A 121 22.01 23.37 10.54
CA THR A 121 22.70 23.23 11.82
C THR A 121 21.85 22.39 12.74
N VAL A 122 22.44 21.85 13.81
CA VAL A 122 21.69 21.10 14.84
C VAL A 122 20.51 21.90 15.41
N SER A 123 20.64 23.23 15.48
CA SER A 123 19.58 24.14 15.94
C SER A 123 18.63 24.64 14.84
N SER A 124 18.90 24.36 13.56
CA SER A 124 18.15 24.92 12.44
C SER A 124 18.22 24.02 11.20
N LEU A 125 17.28 23.08 11.09
CA LEU A 125 17.07 22.24 9.92
C LEU A 125 15.91 22.78 9.08
N GLN A 126 16.14 23.86 8.33
CA GLN A 126 15.05 24.52 7.60
C GLN A 126 15.50 25.29 6.37
N ASN A 127 14.55 25.57 5.46
CA ASN A 127 14.71 26.49 4.33
C ASN A 127 15.88 26.17 3.39
N PHE A 128 16.03 24.90 3.05
CA PHE A 128 17.02 24.43 2.08
C PHE A 128 16.40 23.50 1.04
N SER A 129 17.17 23.22 0.00
CA SER A 129 16.79 22.33 -1.08
C SER A 129 17.90 21.33 -1.37
N ILE A 130 17.49 20.13 -1.76
CA ILE A 130 18.35 19.05 -2.22
C ILE A 130 17.90 18.66 -3.63
N THR A 131 18.84 18.50 -4.55
CA THR A 131 18.53 18.01 -5.90
C THR A 131 19.55 16.97 -6.34
N SER A 132 19.07 15.85 -6.84
CA SER A 132 19.89 14.78 -7.42
C SER A 132 19.36 14.37 -8.78
N THR A 133 20.30 14.07 -9.68
CA THR A 133 20.06 13.43 -10.99
C THR A 133 20.86 12.14 -11.15
N GLY A 134 21.70 11.81 -10.16
CA GLY A 134 22.42 10.53 -10.10
C GLY A 134 21.55 9.42 -9.54
N MET A 135 21.95 8.18 -9.79
CA MET A 135 21.30 7.02 -9.19
C MET A 135 21.71 6.83 -7.72
N ASP A 136 20.83 6.21 -6.95
CA ASP A 136 21.08 5.70 -5.60
C ASP A 136 21.69 6.72 -4.63
N PHE A 137 21.13 7.93 -4.63
CA PHE A 137 21.51 9.01 -3.73
C PHE A 137 20.33 9.37 -2.85
N ASN A 138 20.57 9.43 -1.54
CA ASN A 138 19.58 9.76 -0.54
C ASN A 138 19.56 11.27 -0.27
N GLY A 139 18.38 11.81 0.01
CA GLY A 139 18.28 13.22 0.40
C GLY A 139 18.66 13.40 1.86
N ILE A 140 17.78 12.94 2.74
CA ILE A 140 17.97 12.99 4.19
C ILE A 140 18.00 11.56 4.71
N PHE A 141 19.01 11.25 5.50
CA PHE A 141 19.18 9.97 6.19
C PHE A 141 19.21 10.24 7.70
N ALA A 142 18.31 9.65 8.47
CA ALA A 142 18.22 9.83 9.93
C ALA A 142 18.33 8.47 10.66
N ALA A 143 19.30 8.35 11.55
CA ALA A 143 19.57 7.15 12.35
C ALA A 143 19.98 7.53 13.79
N GLY A 144 18.98 7.99 14.54
CA GLY A 144 19.06 8.40 15.93
C GLY A 144 18.56 9.82 16.12
N GLY A 145 18.13 10.14 17.33
CA GLY A 145 17.75 11.50 17.72
C GLY A 145 16.34 11.93 17.30
N SER A 146 15.97 13.14 17.71
CA SER A 146 14.65 13.73 17.44
C SER A 146 14.81 15.07 16.73
N TYR A 147 14.33 15.14 15.48
CA TYR A 147 14.56 16.28 14.60
C TYR A 147 13.27 16.78 13.98
N THR A 148 13.17 18.10 13.80
CA THR A 148 12.14 18.72 12.96
C THR A 148 12.79 19.45 11.80
N ILE A 149 12.40 19.07 10.58
CA ILE A 149 12.86 19.64 9.33
C ILE A 149 11.73 20.47 8.73
N ASN A 150 11.97 21.78 8.55
CA ASN A 150 10.93 22.71 8.11
C ASN A 150 11.20 23.29 6.72
N ASN A 151 10.19 23.35 5.87
CA ASN A 151 10.22 24.10 4.61
C ASN A 151 11.38 23.68 3.68
N VAL A 152 11.55 22.38 3.48
CA VAL A 152 12.61 21.80 2.64
C VAL A 152 12.02 21.28 1.33
N LYS A 153 12.76 21.51 0.23
CA LYS A 153 12.42 20.96 -1.10
C LYS A 153 13.39 19.86 -1.49
N ILE A 154 12.90 18.72 -1.95
CA ILE A 154 13.74 17.60 -2.38
C ILE A 154 13.30 17.16 -3.78
N GLY A 155 14.20 17.26 -4.75
CA GLY A 155 13.99 16.84 -6.13
C GLY A 155 14.94 15.72 -6.54
N MET A 156 14.45 14.52 -6.80
CA MET A 156 15.30 13.35 -7.10
C MET A 156 14.94 12.73 -8.46
N PHE A 157 15.76 12.95 -9.48
CA PHE A 157 15.48 12.60 -10.89
C PHE A 157 16.50 11.60 -11.45
N GLY A 158 16.40 10.36 -10.99
CA GLY A 158 17.26 9.24 -11.32
C GLY A 158 16.75 8.00 -10.59
N ASP A 159 17.21 6.82 -10.96
CA ASP A 159 16.71 5.60 -10.33
C ASP A 159 17.21 5.46 -8.88
N GLY A 160 16.39 4.85 -8.04
CA GLY A 160 16.85 4.22 -6.81
C GLY A 160 17.24 2.76 -7.06
N ARG A 161 17.59 2.07 -5.97
CA ARG A 161 18.02 0.67 -6.03
C ARG A 161 17.11 -0.27 -5.27
N SER A 162 16.61 0.15 -4.12
CA SER A 162 15.81 -0.71 -3.24
C SER A 162 15.06 0.13 -2.22
N ASP A 163 13.75 0.12 -2.29
CA ASP A 163 12.85 0.68 -1.29
C ASP A 163 12.57 -0.30 -0.13
N PHE A 164 13.11 -1.52 -0.20
CA PHE A 164 13.26 -2.46 0.91
C PHE A 164 14.50 -2.18 1.78
N ALA A 165 15.38 -1.28 1.33
CA ALA A 165 16.50 -0.78 2.14
C ALA A 165 16.49 0.75 2.25
N GLY A 166 15.72 1.43 1.42
CA GLY A 166 15.70 2.89 1.26
C GLY A 166 16.87 3.46 0.46
N TYR A 167 17.58 2.64 -0.32
CA TYR A 167 18.73 3.09 -1.10
C TYR A 167 18.29 3.88 -2.34
N GLY A 168 18.55 5.19 -2.30
CA GLY A 168 18.08 6.17 -3.27
C GLY A 168 16.81 6.93 -2.86
N ALA A 169 16.28 6.73 -1.64
CA ALA A 169 15.07 7.42 -1.20
C ALA A 169 15.31 8.93 -0.92
N ALA A 170 14.30 9.77 -1.14
CA ALA A 170 14.39 11.19 -0.80
C ALA A 170 14.58 11.40 0.72
N VAL A 171 13.87 10.63 1.54
CA VAL A 171 14.05 10.58 3.00
C VAL A 171 14.08 9.13 3.48
N MET A 172 15.04 8.81 4.34
CA MET A 172 15.14 7.54 5.04
C MET A 172 15.33 7.77 6.54
N ALA A 173 14.51 7.14 7.37
CA ALA A 173 14.66 7.10 8.82
C ALA A 173 14.77 5.64 9.31
N THR A 174 15.66 5.38 10.27
CA THR A 174 15.90 4.04 10.82
C THR A 174 16.23 4.12 12.31
N GLY A 175 15.88 3.09 13.09
CA GLY A 175 16.25 2.96 14.50
C GLY A 175 15.16 3.42 15.48
N THR A 176 15.03 2.69 16.59
CA THR A 176 13.97 2.86 17.60
C THR A 176 14.04 4.19 18.37
N ASP A 177 15.20 4.83 18.36
CA ASP A 177 15.47 6.13 18.98
C ASP A 177 15.36 7.30 18.00
N THR A 178 14.92 7.05 16.77
CA THR A 178 14.75 8.05 15.72
C THR A 178 13.33 8.58 15.68
N THR A 179 13.16 9.89 15.85
CA THR A 179 11.92 10.60 15.51
C THR A 179 12.23 11.72 14.51
N LEU A 180 11.62 11.66 13.33
CA LEU A 180 11.82 12.65 12.28
C LEU A 180 10.50 13.33 11.92
N VAL A 181 10.39 14.62 12.20
CA VAL A 181 9.25 15.44 11.83
C VAL A 181 9.58 16.22 10.56
N LEU A 182 8.87 15.98 9.47
CA LEU A 182 8.94 16.75 8.23
C LEU A 182 7.74 17.69 8.19
N ASN A 183 7.97 19.01 8.13
CA ASN A 183 6.89 19.99 8.18
C ASN A 183 7.03 21.02 7.05
N GLY A 184 6.00 21.12 6.19
CA GLY A 184 6.06 22.01 5.03
C GLY A 184 7.06 21.56 3.96
N VAL A 185 7.32 20.25 3.84
CA VAL A 185 8.25 19.73 2.84
C VAL A 185 7.57 19.50 1.49
N ASP A 186 8.34 19.63 0.42
CA ASP A 186 7.93 19.40 -0.97
C ASP A 186 8.90 18.40 -1.59
N ILE A 187 8.45 17.16 -1.78
CA ILE A 187 9.25 16.05 -2.30
C ILE A 187 8.71 15.67 -3.68
N VAL A 188 9.57 15.73 -4.68
CA VAL A 188 9.29 15.24 -6.03
C VAL A 188 10.37 14.26 -6.43
N THR A 189 9.98 13.04 -6.79
CA THR A 189 10.92 12.04 -7.31
C THR A 189 10.47 11.52 -8.67
N HIS A 190 11.43 11.10 -9.48
CA HIS A 190 11.20 10.45 -10.77
C HIS A 190 12.31 9.42 -10.99
N GLY A 191 11.94 8.14 -11.03
CA GLY A 191 12.88 7.05 -11.28
C GLY A 191 12.40 5.72 -10.70
N VAL A 192 13.01 4.64 -11.17
CA VAL A 192 12.70 3.28 -10.73
C VAL A 192 13.03 3.14 -9.25
N VAL A 193 12.05 2.78 -8.42
CA VAL A 193 12.21 2.61 -6.96
C VAL A 193 12.80 3.87 -6.30
N ARG A 194 12.51 5.05 -6.84
CA ARG A 194 12.97 6.34 -6.30
C ARG A 194 11.99 6.85 -5.25
N THR A 195 11.85 6.13 -4.15
CA THR A 195 10.81 6.37 -3.13
C THR A 195 10.95 7.72 -2.43
N GLY A 196 9.82 8.31 -2.05
CA GLY A 196 9.77 9.56 -1.30
C GLY A 196 10.24 9.38 0.14
N VAL A 197 9.52 8.57 0.92
CA VAL A 197 9.78 8.39 2.36
C VAL A 197 9.92 6.92 2.71
N ILE A 198 11.02 6.59 3.38
CA ILE A 198 11.25 5.26 3.96
C ILE A 198 11.41 5.42 5.47
N ALA A 199 10.66 4.62 6.22
CA ALA A 199 10.86 4.44 7.64
C ALA A 199 11.15 2.96 7.92
N THR A 200 12.11 2.67 8.80
CA THR A 200 12.44 1.29 9.15
C THR A 200 12.90 1.13 10.59
N ASN A 201 13.04 -0.12 11.04
CA ASN A 201 13.66 -0.53 12.30
C ASN A 201 13.15 0.22 13.54
N GLY A 202 11.84 0.45 13.63
CA GLY A 202 11.20 1.08 14.78
C GLY A 202 11.28 2.61 14.82
N SER A 203 11.74 3.25 13.76
CA SER A 203 11.73 4.72 13.64
C SER A 203 10.31 5.28 13.59
N ASN A 204 10.19 6.56 13.94
CA ASN A 204 8.94 7.31 13.93
C ASN A 204 9.04 8.53 13.01
N VAL A 205 8.35 8.51 11.87
CA VAL A 205 8.32 9.62 10.91
C VAL A 205 6.97 10.33 10.95
N ILE A 206 6.96 11.65 11.08
CA ILE A 206 5.74 12.46 11.12
C ILE A 206 5.84 13.54 10.06
N VAL A 207 4.99 13.45 9.03
CA VAL A 207 4.94 14.38 7.90
C VAL A 207 3.71 15.27 8.04
N LYS A 208 3.91 16.58 8.05
CA LYS A 208 2.86 17.58 8.30
C LYS A 208 2.86 18.65 7.23
N ASN A 209 1.69 19.09 6.78
CA ASN A 209 1.55 20.25 5.88
C ASN A 209 2.41 20.14 4.62
N SER A 210 2.57 18.94 4.08
CA SER A 210 3.60 18.63 3.06
C SER A 210 3.01 18.07 1.77
N SER A 211 3.82 18.08 0.71
CA SER A 211 3.51 17.49 -0.58
C SER A 211 4.57 16.48 -0.97
N ILE A 212 4.16 15.29 -1.39
CA ILE A 212 5.03 14.22 -1.87
C ILE A 212 4.43 13.69 -3.17
N TYR A 213 5.22 13.68 -4.25
CA TYR A 213 4.85 13.05 -5.51
C TYR A 213 6.01 12.23 -6.08
N THR A 214 5.76 10.93 -6.30
CA THR A 214 6.74 10.02 -6.88
C THR A 214 6.31 9.55 -8.26
N MET A 215 7.20 9.66 -9.25
CA MET A 215 6.96 9.29 -10.64
C MET A 215 7.78 8.08 -11.06
N ASP A 216 7.20 7.25 -11.91
CA ASP A 216 7.81 6.02 -12.41
C ASP A 216 9.04 6.37 -13.26
N GLY A 217 10.04 5.49 -13.23
CA GLY A 217 11.18 5.52 -14.12
C GLY A 217 11.05 4.55 -15.29
N THR A 218 12.13 4.47 -16.07
CA THR A 218 12.27 3.42 -17.09
C THR A 218 13.01 2.23 -16.48
N LEU A 219 12.33 1.08 -16.37
CA LEU A 219 12.95 -0.16 -15.90
C LEU A 219 14.23 -0.48 -16.70
N PRO A 220 15.34 -0.88 -16.05
CA PRO A 220 16.56 -1.26 -16.74
C PRO A 220 16.31 -2.39 -17.75
N SER A 221 17.02 -2.38 -18.87
CA SER A 221 16.82 -3.39 -19.94
C SER A 221 17.18 -4.81 -19.54
N ASP A 222 18.01 -4.98 -18.50
CA ASP A 222 18.40 -6.27 -17.93
C ASP A 222 17.53 -6.68 -16.73
N TYR A 223 16.49 -5.92 -16.40
CA TYR A 223 15.57 -6.26 -15.30
C TYR A 223 14.63 -7.40 -15.69
N VAL A 224 14.46 -8.33 -14.75
CA VAL A 224 13.46 -9.41 -14.82
C VAL A 224 12.51 -9.23 -13.64
N GLN A 225 11.20 -9.16 -13.92
CA GLN A 225 10.19 -8.99 -12.88
C GLN A 225 10.23 -10.13 -11.85
N THR A 226 10.26 -9.75 -10.58
CA THR A 226 10.41 -10.68 -9.45
C THR A 226 9.87 -10.05 -8.17
N ILE A 227 9.43 -10.89 -7.24
CA ILE A 227 9.07 -10.48 -5.87
C ILE A 227 10.25 -10.55 -4.88
N ALA A 228 11.46 -10.92 -5.33
CA ALA A 228 12.62 -11.03 -4.44
C ALA A 228 13.08 -9.64 -3.95
N PRO A 229 13.08 -9.34 -2.62
CA PRO A 229 13.38 -7.99 -2.12
C PRO A 229 14.73 -7.40 -2.54
N SER A 230 15.73 -8.26 -2.81
CA SER A 230 17.06 -7.84 -3.29
C SER A 230 17.06 -7.25 -4.71
N SER A 231 16.03 -7.57 -5.49
CA SER A 231 15.98 -7.32 -6.95
C SER A 231 14.66 -6.72 -7.42
N MET A 232 13.60 -6.74 -6.59
CA MET A 232 12.28 -6.21 -6.91
C MET A 232 12.36 -4.72 -7.25
N ARG A 233 11.86 -4.37 -8.44
CA ARG A 233 11.85 -2.99 -8.95
C ARG A 233 10.53 -2.58 -9.58
N SER A 234 9.56 -3.48 -9.71
CA SER A 234 8.22 -3.17 -10.17
C SER A 234 7.18 -3.95 -9.38
N VAL A 235 5.93 -3.47 -9.43
CA VAL A 235 4.79 -4.13 -8.79
C VAL A 235 4.59 -5.56 -9.34
N PRO A 236 4.22 -6.53 -8.50
CA PRO A 236 3.80 -7.84 -8.99
C PRO A 236 2.46 -7.72 -9.73
N TRP A 237 2.42 -8.11 -11.01
CA TRP A 237 1.20 -8.00 -11.81
C TRP A 237 0.04 -8.84 -11.27
N MET A 238 0.36 -9.88 -10.48
CA MET A 238 -0.61 -10.76 -9.81
C MET A 238 -1.48 -10.03 -8.78
N LEU A 239 -1.13 -8.79 -8.43
CA LEU A 239 -2.00 -7.89 -7.66
C LEU A 239 -3.10 -7.24 -8.51
N GLY A 240 -3.24 -7.56 -9.79
CA GLY A 240 -4.21 -6.91 -10.68
C GLY A 240 -3.83 -5.48 -11.06
N ILE A 241 -2.53 -5.18 -11.09
CA ILE A 241 -1.93 -3.88 -11.41
C ILE A 241 -0.91 -4.07 -12.55
N ASN A 242 -0.72 -3.07 -13.42
CA ASN A 242 0.30 -3.08 -14.45
C ASN A 242 1.71 -3.35 -13.87
N GLY A 243 2.28 -4.51 -14.18
CA GLY A 243 3.60 -4.94 -13.68
C GLY A 243 4.79 -4.07 -14.12
N SER A 244 4.56 -3.01 -14.91
CA SER A 244 5.57 -2.03 -15.32
C SER A 244 5.71 -0.86 -14.34
N ASP A 245 4.69 -0.63 -13.50
CA ASP A 245 4.69 0.44 -12.49
C ASP A 245 5.75 0.12 -11.41
N ASN A 246 6.54 1.12 -11.02
CA ASN A 246 7.85 0.88 -10.42
C ASN A 246 8.27 1.86 -9.31
N VAL A 247 7.36 2.70 -8.81
CA VAL A 247 7.64 3.56 -7.67
C VAL A 247 6.54 3.53 -6.61
N ARG A 248 6.97 3.54 -5.35
CA ARG A 248 6.11 3.79 -4.19
C ARG A 248 6.42 5.15 -3.59
N ALA A 249 5.41 5.85 -3.08
CA ALA A 249 5.64 7.12 -2.39
C ALA A 249 6.21 6.92 -0.97
N THR A 250 5.72 5.91 -0.26
CA THR A 250 6.15 5.55 1.10
C THR A 250 6.32 4.04 1.25
N ASN A 251 7.34 3.61 2.00
CA ASN A 251 7.41 2.24 2.51
C ASN A 251 7.86 2.20 3.99
N LEU A 252 7.13 1.44 4.81
CA LEU A 252 7.44 1.16 6.21
C LEU A 252 7.96 -0.27 6.34
N LEU A 253 9.15 -0.41 6.89
CA LEU A 253 9.86 -1.68 7.00
C LEU A 253 10.17 -2.02 8.46
N GLY A 254 10.54 -3.27 8.73
CA GLY A 254 10.98 -3.70 10.06
C GLY A 254 9.87 -3.70 11.11
N THR A 255 10.24 -3.87 12.37
CA THR A 255 9.27 -4.06 13.47
C THR A 255 8.94 -2.75 14.18
N ASN A 256 7.65 -2.52 14.49
CA ASN A 256 7.15 -1.37 15.26
C ASN A 256 7.48 0.00 14.65
N THR A 257 7.72 0.05 13.34
CA THR A 257 7.98 1.31 12.61
C THR A 257 6.70 2.12 12.45
N LYS A 258 6.81 3.45 12.54
CA LYS A 258 5.66 4.35 12.44
C LYS A 258 5.86 5.42 11.37
N ALA A 259 4.78 5.71 10.63
CA ALA A 259 4.69 6.90 9.80
C ALA A 259 3.31 7.55 9.95
N ALA A 260 3.28 8.88 10.08
CA ALA A 260 2.05 9.65 10.15
C ALA A 260 2.05 10.80 9.14
N TYR A 261 0.95 10.98 8.41
CA TYR A 261 0.74 12.04 7.44
C TYR A 261 -0.43 12.92 7.86
N ILE A 262 -0.19 14.20 8.07
CA ILE A 262 -1.18 15.11 8.64
C ILE A 262 -1.30 16.33 7.75
N ASN A 263 -2.51 16.63 7.29
CA ASN A 263 -2.78 17.75 6.39
C ASN A 263 -1.80 17.78 5.20
N SER A 264 -1.59 16.62 4.56
CA SER A 264 -0.57 16.43 3.54
C SER A 264 -1.14 15.82 2.26
N SER A 265 -0.45 16.00 1.14
CA SER A 265 -0.76 15.35 -0.13
C SER A 265 0.33 14.36 -0.46
N ILE A 266 -0.02 13.09 -0.65
CA ILE A 266 0.92 12.02 -0.98
C ILE A 266 0.38 11.34 -2.23
N ALA A 267 1.20 11.34 -3.28
CA ALA A 267 0.84 10.74 -4.55
C ALA A 267 1.95 9.87 -5.12
N SER A 268 1.55 8.81 -5.82
CA SER A 268 2.42 8.01 -6.68
C SER A 268 1.89 7.99 -8.11
N GLU A 269 2.76 7.89 -9.10
CA GLU A 269 2.37 7.72 -10.49
C GLU A 269 1.70 6.37 -10.73
N GLY A 270 2.29 5.30 -10.24
CA GLY A 270 1.74 3.94 -10.25
C GLY A 270 2.02 3.19 -8.94
N TRP A 271 1.84 1.87 -8.97
CA TRP A 271 2.11 0.92 -7.89
C TRP A 271 1.43 1.24 -6.54
N GLY A 272 1.96 2.15 -5.72
CA GLY A 272 1.49 2.33 -4.35
C GLY A 272 1.83 3.66 -3.70
N VAL A 273 0.90 4.20 -2.90
CA VAL A 273 1.14 5.44 -2.15
C VAL A 273 1.74 5.17 -0.77
N LEU A 274 1.06 4.39 0.07
CA LEU A 274 1.43 4.14 1.47
C LEU A 274 1.62 2.64 1.72
N SER A 275 2.85 2.15 1.70
CA SER A 275 3.12 0.73 1.94
C SER A 275 3.67 0.46 3.34
N SER A 276 3.27 -0.69 3.90
CA SER A 276 4.08 -1.46 4.83
C SER A 276 4.54 -2.72 4.11
N ASP A 277 5.81 -3.07 4.22
CA ASP A 277 6.43 -4.24 3.61
C ASP A 277 7.55 -4.75 4.51
N ASP A 278 7.92 -6.04 4.39
CA ASP A 278 9.03 -6.67 5.15
C ASP A 278 9.12 -6.21 6.62
N GLY A 279 7.96 -6.11 7.27
CA GLY A 279 7.78 -5.46 8.56
C GLY A 279 6.79 -6.19 9.44
N SER A 280 6.73 -5.81 10.72
CA SER A 280 5.78 -6.38 11.67
C SER A 280 5.26 -5.36 12.67
N ASN A 281 3.96 -5.34 12.90
CA ASN A 281 3.29 -4.44 13.85
C ASN A 281 3.60 -2.96 13.59
N CYS A 282 3.74 -2.58 12.31
CA CYS A 282 3.91 -1.18 11.93
C CYS A 282 2.66 -0.36 12.27
N THR A 283 2.80 0.96 12.35
CA THR A 283 1.65 1.88 12.48
C THR A 283 1.71 2.94 11.39
N LEU A 284 0.67 2.98 10.56
CA LEU A 284 0.55 3.95 9.48
C LEU A 284 -0.68 4.82 9.72
N ILE A 285 -0.52 6.14 9.64
CA ILE A 285 -1.58 7.08 9.99
C ILE A 285 -1.69 8.13 8.89
N ALA A 286 -2.90 8.43 8.46
CA ALA A 286 -3.22 9.66 7.75
C ALA A 286 -4.37 10.39 8.44
N ILE A 287 -4.25 11.72 8.51
CA ILE A 287 -5.28 12.60 9.07
C ILE A 287 -5.42 13.80 8.13
N ASN A 288 -6.63 14.02 7.61
CA ASN A 288 -6.95 15.11 6.69
C ASN A 288 -5.97 15.23 5.51
N SER A 289 -5.55 14.08 4.97
CA SER A 289 -4.58 14.01 3.90
C SER A 289 -5.22 13.50 2.61
N THR A 290 -4.57 13.80 1.48
CA THR A 290 -4.94 13.24 0.18
C THR A 290 -3.95 12.14 -0.18
N ILE A 291 -4.48 10.95 -0.49
CA ILE A 291 -3.73 9.75 -0.87
C ILE A 291 -4.14 9.43 -2.29
N SER A 292 -3.23 9.49 -3.26
CA SER A 292 -3.64 9.39 -4.66
C SER A 292 -2.67 8.66 -5.58
N ILE A 293 -3.24 7.87 -6.49
CA ILE A 293 -2.55 7.45 -7.71
C ILE A 293 -2.81 8.52 -8.78
N THR A 294 -1.85 8.73 -9.67
CA THR A 294 -2.02 9.67 -10.78
C THR A 294 -3.26 9.29 -11.60
N PRO A 295 -4.18 10.24 -11.90
CA PRO A 295 -5.43 9.91 -12.58
C PRO A 295 -5.22 9.15 -13.89
N GLY A 296 -5.93 8.04 -14.06
CA GLY A 296 -5.83 7.18 -15.24
C GLY A 296 -4.74 6.10 -15.15
N ASN A 297 -3.89 6.12 -14.13
CA ASN A 297 -2.95 5.07 -13.83
C ASN A 297 -3.52 4.09 -12.79
N GLU A 298 -2.77 3.02 -12.52
CA GLU A 298 -3.17 1.91 -11.67
C GLU A 298 -2.33 1.88 -10.38
N GLY A 299 -2.86 1.26 -9.34
CA GLY A 299 -2.16 1.16 -8.07
C GLY A 299 -3.08 1.26 -6.86
N TYR A 300 -2.49 1.15 -5.68
CA TYR A 300 -3.20 1.17 -4.41
C TYR A 300 -2.92 2.43 -3.57
N GLY A 301 -3.89 2.81 -2.75
CA GLY A 301 -3.70 3.82 -1.72
C GLY A 301 -2.78 3.31 -0.61
N THR A 302 -3.06 2.12 -0.09
CA THR A 302 -2.22 1.48 0.93
C THR A 302 -2.03 -0.03 0.73
N TYR A 303 -0.90 -0.57 1.19
CA TYR A 303 -0.60 -2.00 1.26
C TYR A 303 -0.24 -2.38 2.70
N ALA A 304 -1.09 -3.21 3.32
CA ALA A 304 -1.03 -3.54 4.73
C ALA A 304 -0.58 -5.00 4.93
N ILE A 305 0.71 -5.23 5.15
CA ILE A 305 1.28 -6.58 5.38
C ILE A 305 2.11 -6.63 6.67
N GLY A 306 2.06 -7.77 7.35
CA GLY A 306 2.79 -7.97 8.60
C GLY A 306 2.08 -7.42 9.84
N ASN A 307 0.75 -7.49 9.87
CA ASN A 307 -0.06 -7.03 11.01
C ASN A 307 0.06 -5.52 11.34
N PRO A 308 0.10 -4.60 10.36
CA PRO A 308 0.13 -3.17 10.66
C PRO A 308 -1.23 -2.70 11.21
N TYR A 309 -1.20 -1.63 12.00
CA TYR A 309 -2.37 -0.83 12.33
C TYR A 309 -2.39 0.39 11.41
N GLU A 310 -3.46 0.58 10.65
CA GLU A 310 -3.61 1.71 9.73
C GLU A 310 -4.84 2.56 10.07
N TYR A 311 -4.65 3.87 10.28
CA TYR A 311 -5.70 4.80 10.68
C TYR A 311 -5.84 5.92 9.64
N PHE A 312 -7.04 6.09 9.10
CA PHE A 312 -7.35 7.03 8.02
C PHE A 312 -8.54 7.92 8.39
N TYR A 313 -8.24 9.09 8.98
CA TYR A 313 -9.25 9.99 9.56
C TYR A 313 -9.40 11.28 8.76
N GLY A 314 -10.57 11.46 8.14
CA GLY A 314 -10.87 12.64 7.33
C GLY A 314 -10.09 12.72 6.01
N ASP A 315 -9.58 11.60 5.51
CA ASP A 315 -8.73 11.56 4.32
C ASP A 315 -9.52 11.47 3.01
N VAL A 316 -8.87 11.77 1.90
CA VAL A 316 -9.41 11.55 0.55
C VAL A 316 -8.49 10.61 -0.22
N PHE A 317 -9.04 9.46 -0.65
CA PHE A 317 -8.37 8.52 -1.53
C PHE A 317 -8.88 8.71 -2.97
N ASN A 318 -7.96 8.80 -3.93
CA ASN A 318 -8.27 8.72 -5.37
C ASN A 318 -7.30 7.75 -6.03
N VAL A 319 -7.74 6.53 -6.30
CA VAL A 319 -6.85 5.40 -6.63
C VAL A 319 -7.35 4.61 -7.83
N GLY A 320 -6.40 4.08 -8.61
CA GLY A 320 -6.70 3.37 -9.85
C GLY A 320 -7.18 1.93 -9.67
N SER A 321 -6.74 1.25 -8.60
CA SER A 321 -7.05 -0.18 -8.41
C SER A 321 -7.66 -0.50 -7.05
N TYR A 322 -7.04 -0.07 -5.95
CA TYR A 322 -7.48 -0.42 -4.59
C TYR A 322 -7.34 0.76 -3.65
N ALA A 323 -8.31 0.96 -2.76
CA ALA A 323 -8.07 1.79 -1.57
C ALA A 323 -6.99 1.15 -0.71
N THR A 324 -7.14 -0.16 -0.43
CA THR A 324 -6.17 -0.96 0.30
C THR A 324 -6.04 -2.36 -0.27
N ILE A 325 -4.81 -2.85 -0.34
CA ILE A 325 -4.55 -4.29 -0.30
C ILE A 325 -4.23 -4.68 1.15
N ASN A 326 -5.07 -5.51 1.75
CA ASN A 326 -4.95 -5.95 3.13
C ASN A 326 -4.46 -7.41 3.18
N ASN A 327 -3.25 -7.61 3.68
CA ASN A 327 -2.61 -8.91 3.81
C ASN A 327 -2.16 -9.12 5.28
N GLY A 328 -3.12 -9.04 6.20
CA GLY A 328 -2.93 -9.23 7.64
C GLY A 328 -3.11 -7.98 8.52
N GLY A 329 -3.45 -6.83 7.96
CA GLY A 329 -3.57 -5.55 8.68
C GLY A 329 -4.92 -5.26 9.35
N TYR A 330 -4.90 -4.26 10.24
CA TYR A 330 -6.05 -3.73 10.97
C TYR A 330 -6.32 -2.30 10.53
N LEU A 331 -7.39 -2.11 9.75
CA LEU A 331 -7.68 -0.85 9.06
C LEU A 331 -8.82 -0.09 9.73
N TYR A 332 -8.66 1.21 9.93
CA TYR A 332 -9.64 2.10 10.55
C TYR A 332 -9.91 3.33 9.69
N TYR A 333 -11.15 3.46 9.22
CA TYR A 333 -11.64 4.61 8.47
C TYR A 333 -12.72 5.34 9.26
N ASP A 334 -12.48 6.61 9.59
CA ASP A 334 -13.40 7.40 10.41
C ASP A 334 -13.30 8.90 10.09
N ASP A 335 -14.13 9.71 10.73
CA ASP A 335 -14.01 11.16 10.70
C ASP A 335 -12.81 11.63 11.53
N SER A 336 -12.15 12.70 11.08
CA SER A 336 -11.19 13.47 11.86
C SER A 336 -11.85 14.38 12.90
N SER A 337 -12.87 13.87 13.60
CA SER A 337 -13.47 14.58 14.72
C SER A 337 -12.43 14.88 15.80
N ALA A 338 -12.59 16.00 16.52
CA ALA A 338 -11.65 16.40 17.56
C ALA A 338 -11.45 15.31 18.62
N GLU A 339 -12.50 14.56 18.94
CA GLU A 339 -12.44 13.42 19.86
C GLU A 339 -11.59 12.27 19.30
N ASN A 340 -11.88 11.83 18.07
CA ASN A 340 -11.16 10.73 17.42
C ASN A 340 -9.66 11.04 17.27
N VAL A 341 -9.33 12.25 16.81
CA VAL A 341 -7.95 12.67 16.59
C VAL A 341 -7.19 12.82 17.91
N ALA A 342 -7.82 13.37 18.96
CA ALA A 342 -7.20 13.46 20.28
C ALA A 342 -6.96 12.07 20.90
N ALA A 343 -7.92 11.15 20.75
CA ALA A 343 -7.78 9.77 21.19
C ALA A 343 -6.64 9.05 20.46
N LEU A 344 -6.57 9.19 19.13
CA LEU A 344 -5.50 8.60 18.32
C LEU A 344 -4.12 9.19 18.66
N ASN A 345 -4.02 10.52 18.78
CA ASN A 345 -2.77 11.19 19.17
C ASN A 345 -2.22 10.63 20.48
N THR A 346 -3.12 10.32 21.43
CA THR A 346 -2.77 9.70 22.72
C THR A 346 -2.41 8.23 22.58
N SER A 347 -3.19 7.44 21.84
CA SER A 347 -3.02 5.97 21.79
C SER A 347 -1.74 5.54 21.08
N VAL A 348 -1.32 6.27 20.06
CA VAL A 348 -0.12 5.95 19.26
C VAL A 348 1.06 6.88 19.52
N SER A 349 0.89 7.86 20.42
CA SER A 349 1.88 8.88 20.79
C SER A 349 2.37 9.72 19.60
N LEU A 350 1.46 10.27 18.80
CA LEU A 350 1.80 11.10 17.63
C LEU A 350 2.58 12.37 18.01
N GLY A 351 2.36 12.90 19.22
CA GLY A 351 3.07 14.09 19.71
C GLY A 351 2.56 15.41 19.13
N LEU A 352 1.30 15.46 18.68
CA LEU A 352 0.66 16.71 18.27
C LEU A 352 0.42 17.62 19.47
N THR A 353 0.72 18.89 19.29
CA THR A 353 0.46 19.95 20.27
C THR A 353 -1.04 20.28 20.34
N ASP A 354 -1.49 20.90 21.43
CA ASP A 354 -2.88 21.38 21.56
C ASP A 354 -3.27 22.32 20.41
N GLN A 355 -2.33 23.15 19.93
CA GLN A 355 -2.55 24.05 18.81
C GLN A 355 -2.74 23.29 17.50
N GLU A 356 -1.95 22.24 17.26
CA GLU A 356 -2.08 21.40 16.06
C GLU A 356 -3.39 20.61 16.09
N LEU A 357 -3.75 20.03 17.24
CA LEU A 357 -5.04 19.34 17.42
C LEU A 357 -6.22 20.28 17.14
N ALA A 358 -6.19 21.50 17.68
CA ALA A 358 -7.22 22.50 17.46
C ALA A 358 -7.30 22.99 16.00
N ALA A 359 -6.23 22.82 15.22
CA ALA A 359 -6.16 23.25 13.83
C ALA A 359 -6.70 22.20 12.83
N ILE A 360 -6.93 20.96 13.26
CA ILE A 360 -7.43 19.88 12.41
C ILE A 360 -8.96 20.04 12.26
N PRO A 361 -9.48 20.39 11.07
CA PRO A 361 -10.92 20.45 10.86
C PRO A 361 -11.53 19.05 10.89
N GLN A 362 -12.77 18.95 11.33
CA GLN A 362 -13.53 17.70 11.19
C GLN A 362 -13.88 17.48 9.71
N CYS A 363 -13.41 16.37 9.16
CA CYS A 363 -13.69 15.88 7.83
C CYS A 363 -14.04 14.38 7.90
N SER A 364 -14.85 13.91 6.96
CA SER A 364 -15.11 12.47 6.79
C SER A 364 -14.15 11.87 5.78
N THR A 365 -13.76 10.61 5.98
CA THR A 365 -12.92 9.91 5.01
C THR A 365 -13.72 9.56 3.75
N ILE A 366 -13.19 9.90 2.58
CA ILE A 366 -13.81 9.64 1.28
C ILE A 366 -12.86 8.79 0.45
N ILE A 367 -13.34 7.65 -0.02
CA ILE A 367 -12.58 6.72 -0.83
C ILE A 367 -13.19 6.67 -2.22
N ASN A 368 -12.42 7.04 -3.22
CA ASN A 368 -12.76 6.91 -4.63
C ASN A 368 -11.77 5.95 -5.28
N SER A 369 -12.25 4.77 -5.68
CA SER A 369 -11.45 3.78 -6.39
C SER A 369 -12.04 3.48 -7.75
N ASP A 370 -11.18 3.50 -8.78
CA ASP A 370 -11.57 3.18 -10.14
C ASP A 370 -11.85 1.69 -10.36
N ARG A 371 -11.50 0.83 -9.39
CA ARG A 371 -11.85 -0.60 -9.37
C ARG A 371 -12.41 -1.01 -8.00
N PHE A 372 -11.59 -1.59 -7.14
CA PHE A 372 -12.02 -2.23 -5.89
C PHE A 372 -11.77 -1.34 -4.66
N GLY A 373 -12.51 -1.57 -3.57
CA GLY A 373 -12.24 -0.91 -2.29
C GLY A 373 -11.06 -1.55 -1.57
N VAL A 374 -11.33 -2.58 -0.76
CA VAL A 374 -10.30 -3.35 -0.06
C VAL A 374 -10.22 -4.76 -0.63
N MET A 375 -9.00 -5.20 -0.97
CA MET A 375 -8.74 -6.58 -1.39
C MET A 375 -7.93 -7.32 -0.33
N TRP A 376 -8.30 -8.56 -0.03
CA TRP A 376 -7.47 -9.53 0.68
C TRP A 376 -6.98 -10.61 -0.27
N HIS A 377 -5.73 -11.01 -0.11
CA HIS A 377 -5.14 -12.18 -0.76
C HIS A 377 -4.18 -12.84 0.24
N SER A 378 -4.03 -14.16 0.20
CA SER A 378 -3.21 -14.95 1.14
C SER A 378 -3.56 -14.89 2.64
N SER A 379 -3.60 -13.71 3.28
CA SER A 379 -3.87 -13.57 4.74
C SER A 379 -5.14 -12.77 5.06
N GLY A 380 -5.55 -12.85 6.33
CA GLY A 380 -6.76 -12.24 6.87
C GLY A 380 -6.61 -10.75 7.23
N GLY A 381 -7.41 -10.27 8.17
CA GLY A 381 -7.31 -8.91 8.70
C GLY A 381 -8.65 -8.27 9.02
N THR A 382 -8.64 -7.02 9.46
CA THR A 382 -9.87 -6.28 9.80
C THR A 382 -10.00 -4.96 9.07
N VAL A 383 -11.25 -4.56 8.83
CA VAL A 383 -11.64 -3.24 8.37
C VAL A 383 -12.74 -2.71 9.29
N HIS A 384 -12.53 -1.50 9.80
CA HIS A 384 -13.53 -0.74 10.54
C HIS A 384 -13.88 0.53 9.76
N VAL A 385 -15.16 0.70 9.45
CA VAL A 385 -15.71 1.88 8.78
C VAL A 385 -16.71 2.54 9.71
N ALA A 386 -16.44 3.78 10.08
CA ALA A 386 -17.28 4.57 10.98
C ALA A 386 -17.41 6.02 10.50
N GLY A 387 -18.10 6.84 11.30
CA GLY A 387 -18.28 8.26 10.98
C GLY A 387 -19.15 8.48 9.74
N GLY A 388 -18.84 9.54 9.01
CA GLY A 388 -19.41 9.83 7.69
C GLY A 388 -18.61 9.20 6.54
N THR A 389 -17.81 8.15 6.79
CA THR A 389 -16.92 7.55 5.78
C THR A 389 -17.68 7.05 4.56
N GLN A 390 -17.16 7.32 3.35
CA GLN A 390 -17.78 6.88 2.10
C GLN A 390 -16.81 6.06 1.25
N PHE A 391 -17.20 4.83 0.90
CA PHE A 391 -16.55 4.04 -0.14
C PHE A 391 -17.32 4.21 -1.45
N ASN A 392 -16.67 4.79 -2.46
CA ASN A 392 -17.16 4.90 -3.83
C ASN A 392 -16.22 4.08 -4.73
N THR A 393 -16.70 2.95 -5.22
CA THR A 393 -15.88 2.01 -6.01
C THR A 393 -16.59 1.70 -7.32
N ASN A 394 -15.86 1.60 -8.43
CA ASN A 394 -16.50 1.19 -9.70
C ASN A 394 -16.83 -0.30 -9.71
N GLU A 395 -16.01 -1.12 -9.04
CA GLU A 395 -16.17 -2.55 -8.86
C GLU A 395 -16.47 -2.85 -7.37
N THR A 396 -16.16 -4.05 -6.91
CA THR A 396 -16.56 -4.56 -5.59
C THR A 396 -15.93 -3.77 -4.44
N ALA A 397 -16.71 -3.45 -3.41
CA ALA A 397 -16.21 -2.70 -2.26
C ALA A 397 -15.22 -3.51 -1.40
N PHE A 398 -15.54 -4.77 -1.11
CA PHE A 398 -14.68 -5.68 -0.33
C PHE A 398 -14.49 -7.00 -1.09
N LEU A 399 -13.26 -7.25 -1.56
CA LEU A 399 -12.88 -8.42 -2.34
C LEU A 399 -11.99 -9.35 -1.49
N ALA A 400 -12.55 -10.45 -1.01
CA ALA A 400 -11.88 -11.41 -0.15
C ALA A 400 -11.44 -12.63 -0.96
N LYS A 401 -10.13 -12.76 -1.16
CA LYS A 401 -9.49 -13.87 -1.89
C LYS A 401 -8.55 -14.64 -0.97
N THR A 402 -9.04 -15.02 0.21
CA THR A 402 -8.25 -15.68 1.26
C THR A 402 -9.07 -16.75 1.94
N SER A 403 -8.42 -17.70 2.59
CA SER A 403 -9.07 -18.65 3.50
C SER A 403 -8.86 -18.30 4.98
N GLU A 404 -8.11 -17.23 5.28
CA GLU A 404 -7.96 -16.72 6.63
C GLU A 404 -9.12 -15.80 7.04
N ALA A 405 -9.36 -15.71 8.34
CA ALA A 405 -10.44 -14.90 8.90
C ALA A 405 -10.33 -13.42 8.46
N ILE A 406 -11.42 -12.87 7.92
CA ILE A 406 -11.55 -11.42 7.72
C ILE A 406 -12.74 -10.90 8.50
N THR A 407 -12.63 -9.66 9.02
CA THR A 407 -13.75 -8.99 9.68
C THR A 407 -13.91 -7.57 9.17
N ILE A 408 -15.05 -7.31 8.55
CA ILE A 408 -15.48 -5.99 8.09
C ILE A 408 -16.56 -5.52 9.05
N THR A 409 -16.36 -4.38 9.70
CA THR A 409 -17.34 -3.75 10.59
C THR A 409 -17.70 -2.38 10.07
N ILE A 410 -18.98 -2.14 9.79
CA ILE A 410 -19.48 -0.87 9.29
C ILE A 410 -20.54 -0.34 10.25
N ASP A 411 -20.27 0.82 10.85
CA ASP A 411 -21.25 1.55 11.66
C ASP A 411 -21.78 2.77 10.89
N GLY A 412 -23.06 2.68 10.49
CA GLY A 412 -23.80 3.74 9.81
C GLY A 412 -24.38 4.81 10.73
N SER A 413 -24.17 4.72 12.06
CA SER A 413 -24.78 5.64 13.04
C SER A 413 -24.50 7.13 12.78
N LYS A 414 -23.38 7.43 12.10
CA LYS A 414 -22.96 8.78 11.70
C LYS A 414 -22.97 9.02 10.18
N GLY A 415 -23.58 8.12 9.41
CA GLY A 415 -23.83 8.32 7.97
C GLY A 415 -22.81 7.68 7.04
N ALA A 416 -22.09 6.65 7.47
CA ALA A 416 -21.22 5.87 6.61
C ALA A 416 -21.97 5.31 5.38
N LYS A 417 -21.29 5.22 4.23
CA LYS A 417 -21.86 4.71 2.97
C LYS A 417 -20.88 3.81 2.23
N ILE A 418 -21.43 2.77 1.61
CA ILE A 418 -20.71 1.84 0.74
C ILE A 418 -21.44 1.82 -0.61
N ASN A 419 -20.80 2.35 -1.64
CA ASN A 419 -21.39 2.63 -2.96
C ASN A 419 -20.58 1.92 -4.08
N PRO A 420 -20.65 0.58 -4.18
CA PRO A 420 -20.05 -0.15 -5.29
C PRO A 420 -20.93 -0.02 -6.54
N ASN A 421 -20.38 0.47 -7.64
CA ASN A 421 -21.12 0.70 -8.88
C ASN A 421 -21.49 -0.62 -9.60
N ASN A 422 -20.72 -1.69 -9.39
CA ASN A 422 -21.10 -3.04 -9.84
C ASN A 422 -22.18 -3.69 -8.95
N GLY A 423 -22.58 -3.03 -7.86
CA GLY A 423 -23.61 -3.52 -6.94
C GLY A 423 -23.14 -4.58 -5.94
N ILE A 424 -21.85 -4.91 -5.87
CA ILE A 424 -21.33 -5.95 -4.98
C ILE A 424 -20.63 -5.31 -3.77
N ILE A 425 -21.16 -5.55 -2.58
CA ILE A 425 -20.57 -5.09 -1.32
C ILE A 425 -19.42 -6.03 -0.93
N LEU A 426 -19.67 -7.34 -0.91
CA LEU A 426 -18.68 -8.34 -0.52
C LEU A 426 -18.63 -9.48 -1.54
N GLN A 427 -17.45 -9.72 -2.10
CA GLN A 427 -17.13 -10.92 -2.88
C GLN A 427 -16.14 -11.76 -2.08
N VAL A 428 -16.55 -12.96 -1.67
CA VAL A 428 -15.64 -14.00 -1.16
C VAL A 428 -15.40 -14.98 -2.30
N MET A 429 -14.15 -15.19 -2.68
CA MET A 429 -13.78 -16.06 -3.80
C MET A 429 -12.46 -16.75 -3.56
N ASP A 430 -12.13 -17.70 -4.41
CA ASP A 430 -10.82 -18.33 -4.37
C ASP A 430 -9.71 -17.34 -4.72
N ASP A 431 -8.50 -17.62 -4.22
CA ASP A 431 -7.33 -16.82 -4.57
C ASP A 431 -6.91 -17.08 -6.02
N ASP A 432 -7.08 -16.06 -6.85
CA ASP A 432 -6.66 -16.05 -8.23
C ASP A 432 -5.25 -15.48 -8.44
N ASP A 433 -4.51 -15.13 -7.38
CA ASP A 433 -3.09 -14.82 -7.45
C ASP A 433 -2.28 -16.11 -7.74
N PRO A 434 -1.65 -16.25 -8.92
CA PRO A 434 -0.87 -17.45 -9.24
C PRO A 434 0.51 -17.49 -8.54
N GLY A 435 0.85 -16.46 -7.77
CA GLY A 435 2.13 -16.27 -7.12
C GLY A 435 3.28 -16.05 -8.10
N ALA A 436 4.48 -15.95 -7.54
CA ALA A 436 5.70 -16.00 -8.34
C ALA A 436 6.07 -17.46 -8.67
N ALA A 437 6.85 -17.66 -9.73
CA ALA A 437 7.39 -18.97 -10.08
C ALA A 437 8.21 -19.54 -8.91
N ALA A 438 7.85 -20.74 -8.46
CA ALA A 438 8.45 -21.36 -7.27
C ALA A 438 9.95 -21.62 -7.38
N THR A 439 10.52 -21.63 -8.60
CA THR A 439 11.94 -21.93 -8.84
C THR A 439 12.86 -20.75 -8.60
N ASP A 440 12.41 -19.52 -8.91
CA ASP A 440 13.25 -18.34 -8.97
C ASP A 440 12.56 -17.03 -8.55
N MET A 441 11.32 -17.11 -8.06
CA MET A 441 10.50 -15.96 -7.68
C MET A 441 10.26 -14.97 -8.83
N SER A 442 10.37 -15.40 -10.09
CA SER A 442 10.01 -14.58 -11.24
C SER A 442 8.49 -14.45 -11.38
N ASN A 443 8.02 -13.31 -11.87
CA ASN A 443 6.58 -13.04 -12.02
C ASN A 443 6.05 -13.63 -13.34
N THR A 444 6.28 -14.92 -13.58
CA THR A 444 5.98 -15.61 -14.86
C THR A 444 4.87 -16.66 -14.78
N ALA A 445 4.32 -16.90 -13.58
CA ALA A 445 3.23 -17.85 -13.39
C ALA A 445 1.94 -17.42 -14.13
N THR A 446 0.97 -18.32 -14.23
CA THR A 446 -0.35 -18.00 -14.78
C THR A 446 -1.42 -18.63 -13.91
N TYR A 447 -2.51 -17.92 -13.70
CA TYR A 447 -3.68 -18.50 -13.05
C TYR A 447 -4.48 -19.29 -14.08
N MET A 448 -5.08 -20.41 -13.66
CA MET A 448 -6.00 -21.19 -14.48
C MET A 448 -7.26 -21.53 -13.67
N ASP A 449 -8.43 -21.20 -14.23
CA ASP A 449 -9.71 -21.65 -13.70
C ASP A 449 -9.97 -23.10 -14.18
N PRO A 450 -9.97 -24.09 -13.27
CA PRO A 450 -10.09 -25.50 -13.65
C PRO A 450 -11.51 -25.94 -13.99
N TYR A 451 -12.51 -25.12 -13.70
CA TYR A 451 -13.93 -25.42 -13.98
C TYR A 451 -14.49 -24.59 -15.13
N PHE A 452 -13.74 -23.62 -15.64
CA PHE A 452 -14.13 -22.78 -16.77
C PHE A 452 -14.64 -23.60 -17.96
N GLY A 453 -15.90 -23.35 -18.36
CA GLY A 453 -16.54 -24.00 -19.51
C GLY A 453 -16.83 -25.49 -19.32
N THR A 454 -16.67 -26.03 -18.11
CA THR A 454 -16.98 -27.42 -17.78
C THR A 454 -18.36 -27.54 -17.14
N THR A 455 -18.89 -28.76 -17.06
CA THR A 455 -20.07 -29.08 -16.23
C THR A 455 -19.69 -29.72 -14.89
N ASN A 456 -18.38 -29.78 -14.60
CA ASN A 456 -17.89 -30.40 -13.38
C ASN A 456 -18.11 -29.44 -12.22
N THR A 457 -18.37 -30.00 -11.04
CA THR A 457 -18.47 -29.21 -9.81
C THR A 457 -17.42 -29.69 -8.82
N PRO A 458 -16.98 -28.82 -7.90
CA PRO A 458 -16.14 -29.22 -6.79
C PRO A 458 -16.72 -30.41 -6.02
N THR A 459 -15.84 -31.26 -5.51
CA THR A 459 -16.27 -32.34 -4.60
C THR A 459 -16.53 -31.74 -3.21
N ALA A 460 -17.68 -32.06 -2.64
CA ALA A 460 -18.02 -31.65 -1.28
C ALA A 460 -17.05 -32.27 -0.27
N ASP A 461 -16.48 -31.46 0.61
CA ASP A 461 -15.72 -31.93 1.76
C ASP A 461 -16.64 -32.11 2.95
N THR A 462 -16.93 -33.37 3.29
CA THR A 462 -17.81 -33.72 4.41
C THR A 462 -17.25 -33.35 5.78
N SER A 463 -15.97 -32.98 5.88
CA SER A 463 -15.35 -32.51 7.12
C SER A 463 -15.49 -31.00 7.33
N PHE A 464 -15.87 -30.26 6.30
CA PHE A 464 -16.05 -28.82 6.38
C PHE A 464 -17.46 -28.47 6.87
N ASP A 465 -17.55 -27.80 8.02
CA ASP A 465 -18.83 -27.36 8.58
C ASP A 465 -19.28 -26.06 7.90
N LEU A 466 -20.25 -26.18 7.00
CA LEU A 466 -20.87 -25.08 6.27
C LEU A 466 -21.64 -24.08 7.16
N THR A 467 -21.78 -24.36 8.46
CA THR A 467 -22.43 -23.48 9.45
C THR A 467 -21.46 -22.90 10.47
N SER A 468 -20.18 -23.27 10.41
CA SER A 468 -19.15 -22.73 11.29
C SER A 468 -18.88 -21.26 10.97
N THR A 469 -18.74 -20.44 12.01
CA THR A 469 -18.31 -19.04 11.90
C THR A 469 -16.81 -18.88 12.17
N THR A 470 -16.10 -19.96 12.50
CA THR A 470 -14.65 -19.95 12.69
C THR A 470 -13.96 -19.65 11.36
N ASP A 471 -13.00 -18.72 11.36
CA ASP A 471 -12.22 -18.28 10.20
C ASP A 471 -13.04 -17.78 8.99
N ALA A 472 -14.30 -17.40 9.24
CA ALA A 472 -15.20 -16.92 8.21
C ALA A 472 -14.81 -15.52 7.70
N ALA A 473 -15.26 -15.21 6.49
CA ALA A 473 -15.34 -13.84 6.01
C ALA A 473 -16.58 -13.17 6.62
N ALA A 474 -16.38 -12.32 7.63
CA ALA A 474 -17.45 -11.70 8.40
C ALA A 474 -17.71 -10.25 7.96
N LEU A 475 -18.97 -9.95 7.63
CA LEU A 475 -19.49 -8.61 7.39
C LEU A 475 -20.50 -8.25 8.48
N ASN A 476 -20.15 -7.28 9.33
CA ASN A 476 -20.99 -6.78 10.41
C ASN A 476 -21.48 -5.38 10.08
N LEU A 477 -22.80 -5.24 9.93
CA LEU A 477 -23.48 -4.00 9.57
C LEU A 477 -24.30 -3.51 10.74
N SER A 478 -24.04 -2.29 11.20
CA SER A 478 -24.77 -1.66 12.30
C SER A 478 -25.35 -0.32 11.90
N ASN A 479 -26.61 -0.05 12.25
CA ASN A 479 -27.26 1.26 12.07
C ASN A 479 -27.17 1.82 10.64
N ILE A 480 -27.17 0.94 9.63
CA ILE A 480 -26.92 1.32 8.24
C ILE A 480 -28.00 0.78 7.31
N THR A 481 -28.24 1.48 6.20
CA THR A 481 -29.08 1.00 5.10
C THR A 481 -28.24 0.92 3.83
N LEU A 482 -28.10 -0.27 3.26
CA LEU A 482 -27.30 -0.56 2.08
C LEU A 482 -28.14 -1.18 0.96
N THR A 483 -27.71 -0.97 -0.27
CA THR A 483 -28.18 -1.71 -1.45
C THR A 483 -26.96 -2.34 -2.10
N GLY A 484 -27.01 -3.65 -2.34
CA GLY A 484 -25.93 -4.41 -2.94
C GLY A 484 -25.91 -5.86 -2.47
N ASP A 485 -25.12 -6.64 -3.19
CA ASP A 485 -25.05 -8.08 -3.04
C ASP A 485 -23.82 -8.52 -2.22
N CYS A 486 -23.93 -9.68 -1.58
CA CYS A 486 -22.83 -10.39 -0.94
C CYS A 486 -22.76 -11.82 -1.48
N TYR A 487 -21.64 -12.20 -2.06
CA TYR A 487 -21.45 -13.49 -2.69
C TYR A 487 -20.30 -14.28 -2.06
N ASN A 488 -20.50 -15.58 -1.92
CA ASN A 488 -19.44 -16.51 -1.54
C ASN A 488 -19.26 -17.58 -2.62
N SER A 489 -18.10 -17.60 -3.25
CA SER A 489 -17.71 -18.45 -4.37
C SER A 489 -16.40 -19.20 -4.12
N THR A 490 -15.97 -19.33 -2.86
CA THR A 490 -14.81 -20.16 -2.52
C THR A 490 -15.05 -21.65 -2.82
N GLY A 491 -13.96 -22.39 -2.99
CA GLY A 491 -13.98 -23.84 -3.23
C GLY A 491 -14.26 -24.24 -4.68
N TRP A 492 -14.11 -23.31 -5.62
CA TRP A 492 -14.25 -23.45 -7.07
C TRP A 492 -12.91 -23.48 -7.82
N THR A 493 -11.83 -23.88 -7.16
CA THR A 493 -10.52 -24.10 -7.76
C THR A 493 -10.09 -25.56 -7.66
N SER A 494 -9.01 -25.92 -8.34
CA SER A 494 -8.48 -27.30 -8.37
C SER A 494 -7.82 -27.69 -7.05
N SER A 495 -7.57 -26.72 -6.17
CA SER A 495 -7.06 -26.98 -4.83
C SER A 495 -8.21 -27.33 -3.90
N SER A 496 -8.19 -28.54 -3.31
CA SER A 496 -9.17 -28.97 -2.32
C SER A 496 -9.12 -28.20 -0.99
N THR A 497 -8.33 -27.13 -0.89
CA THR A 497 -7.99 -26.44 0.36
C THR A 497 -8.62 -25.06 0.51
N THR A 498 -9.06 -24.38 -0.56
CA THR A 498 -9.71 -23.08 -0.43
C THR A 498 -11.17 -23.27 -0.07
N LYS A 499 -11.48 -23.09 1.22
CA LYS A 499 -12.84 -23.19 1.76
C LYS A 499 -13.01 -22.07 2.76
N GLN A 500 -14.07 -21.30 2.61
CA GLN A 500 -14.40 -20.28 3.59
C GLN A 500 -15.90 -20.08 3.65
N ASN A 501 -16.43 -19.95 4.87
CA ASN A 501 -17.80 -19.51 5.05
C ASN A 501 -17.86 -17.98 5.04
N MET A 502 -18.96 -17.43 4.53
CA MET A 502 -19.28 -16.01 4.63
C MET A 502 -20.35 -15.83 5.71
N VAL A 503 -20.15 -14.85 6.59
CA VAL A 503 -21.10 -14.47 7.65
C VAL A 503 -21.53 -13.03 7.44
N VAL A 504 -22.84 -12.80 7.28
CA VAL A 504 -23.41 -11.46 7.19
C VAL A 504 -24.31 -11.21 8.40
N THR A 505 -23.91 -10.28 9.25
CA THR A 505 -24.61 -9.90 10.48
C THR A 505 -25.19 -8.49 10.34
N LEU A 506 -26.48 -8.34 10.58
CA LEU A 506 -27.19 -7.06 10.54
C LEU A 506 -27.69 -6.73 11.94
N ASP A 507 -27.29 -5.59 12.49
CA ASP A 507 -27.77 -5.07 13.77
C ASP A 507 -28.38 -3.68 13.63
N ASN A 508 -29.70 -3.56 13.82
CA ASN A 508 -30.46 -2.37 13.46
C ASN A 508 -30.11 -1.87 12.05
N ALA A 509 -29.94 -2.80 11.10
CA ALA A 509 -29.45 -2.52 9.76
C ALA A 509 -30.35 -3.10 8.68
N ASN A 510 -30.38 -2.43 7.52
CA ASN A 510 -31.19 -2.80 6.38
C ASN A 510 -30.31 -3.09 5.16
N ILE A 511 -30.50 -4.24 4.51
CA ILE A 511 -29.86 -4.53 3.23
C ILE A 511 -30.91 -4.88 2.17
N THR A 512 -30.73 -4.37 0.95
CA THR A 512 -31.51 -4.75 -0.23
C THR A 512 -30.57 -5.35 -1.26
N GLY A 513 -30.71 -6.65 -1.54
CA GLY A 513 -29.79 -7.37 -2.41
C GLY A 513 -29.83 -8.88 -2.19
N VAL A 514 -28.94 -9.58 -2.89
CA VAL A 514 -28.71 -11.03 -2.79
C VAL A 514 -27.59 -11.29 -1.78
N ILE A 515 -27.83 -12.22 -0.86
CA ILE A 515 -26.77 -12.80 -0.01
C ILE A 515 -26.77 -14.29 -0.31
N SER A 516 -25.70 -14.83 -0.91
CA SER A 516 -25.75 -16.20 -1.41
C SER A 516 -24.39 -16.88 -1.53
N SER A 517 -24.40 -18.20 -1.33
CA SER A 517 -23.41 -19.08 -1.93
C SER A 517 -23.57 -19.09 -3.45
N THR A 518 -22.46 -19.19 -4.17
CA THR A 518 -22.38 -19.03 -5.62
C THR A 518 -21.31 -19.95 -6.20
N GLU A 519 -21.42 -20.17 -7.51
CA GLU A 519 -20.30 -20.51 -8.39
C GLU A 519 -19.85 -19.23 -9.07
N ALA A 520 -18.56 -19.08 -9.27
CA ALA A 520 -18.03 -17.92 -9.96
C ALA A 520 -16.92 -18.33 -10.92
N HIS A 521 -16.89 -17.68 -12.07
CA HIS A 521 -15.87 -17.88 -13.10
C HIS A 521 -15.36 -16.54 -13.59
N HIS A 522 -14.06 -16.51 -13.89
CA HIS A 522 -13.50 -15.44 -14.69
C HIS A 522 -14.07 -15.46 -16.11
N ARG A 523 -13.90 -14.37 -16.85
CA ARG A 523 -14.29 -14.30 -18.26
C ARG A 523 -13.41 -15.16 -19.17
N VAL A 524 -12.19 -15.46 -18.71
CA VAL A 524 -11.17 -16.24 -19.42
C VAL A 524 -10.75 -17.45 -18.60
N ALA A 525 -10.30 -18.51 -19.28
CA ALA A 525 -9.87 -19.76 -18.61
C ALA A 525 -8.49 -19.65 -17.95
N THR A 526 -7.66 -18.72 -18.42
CA THR A 526 -6.27 -18.55 -17.98
C THR A 526 -5.98 -17.07 -17.92
N ILE A 527 -5.29 -16.63 -16.87
CA ILE A 527 -4.90 -15.24 -16.67
C ILE A 527 -3.37 -15.18 -16.65
N SER A 528 -2.83 -14.43 -17.59
CA SER A 528 -1.41 -14.11 -17.72
C SER A 528 -1.13 -12.65 -17.35
N ALA A 529 0.15 -12.27 -17.31
CA ALA A 529 0.55 -10.87 -17.09
C ALA A 529 -0.06 -9.88 -18.10
N SER A 530 -0.44 -10.30 -19.31
CA SER A 530 -1.14 -9.42 -20.27
C SER A 530 -2.65 -9.24 -19.99
N GLU A 531 -3.21 -10.09 -19.14
CA GLU A 531 -4.64 -10.14 -18.80
C GLU A 531 -4.86 -9.85 -17.32
N TYR A 532 -3.88 -9.27 -16.63
CA TYR A 532 -3.88 -9.05 -15.18
C TYR A 532 -5.16 -8.38 -14.62
N LYS A 533 -5.88 -7.61 -15.44
CA LYS A 533 -7.16 -6.98 -15.06
C LYS A 533 -8.28 -7.97 -14.80
N GLU A 534 -8.20 -9.20 -15.31
CA GLU A 534 -9.17 -10.27 -15.06
C GLU A 534 -9.09 -10.81 -13.61
N LEU A 535 -8.00 -10.51 -12.89
CA LEU A 535 -7.86 -10.89 -11.48
C LEU A 535 -8.89 -10.13 -10.62
N GLY A 536 -9.59 -10.87 -9.76
CA GLY A 536 -10.71 -10.39 -8.95
C GLY A 536 -12.04 -10.26 -9.68
N GLU A 537 -12.05 -10.40 -11.02
CA GLU A 537 -13.24 -10.19 -11.85
C GLU A 537 -13.93 -11.51 -12.18
N VAL A 538 -15.10 -11.72 -11.57
CA VAL A 538 -15.86 -12.97 -11.71
C VAL A 538 -17.35 -12.75 -11.92
N THR A 539 -17.99 -13.66 -12.66
CA THR A 539 -19.44 -13.72 -12.81
C THR A 539 -20.04 -14.71 -11.82
N ASN A 540 -20.86 -14.22 -10.88
CA ASN A 540 -21.50 -15.05 -9.87
C ASN A 540 -22.81 -15.67 -10.37
N THR A 541 -23.00 -16.96 -10.08
CA THR A 541 -24.26 -17.70 -10.27
C THR A 541 -24.73 -18.29 -8.94
N PRO A 542 -25.83 -17.80 -8.35
CA PRO A 542 -26.39 -18.35 -7.11
C PRO A 542 -26.69 -19.84 -7.23
N ARG A 543 -26.20 -20.62 -6.25
CA ARG A 543 -26.39 -22.07 -6.20
C ARG A 543 -26.19 -22.61 -4.77
N ALA A 544 -26.57 -23.87 -4.58
CA ALA A 544 -26.35 -24.56 -3.31
C ALA A 544 -24.86 -24.57 -2.91
N ALA A 545 -24.60 -24.34 -1.63
CA ALA A 545 -23.26 -24.40 -1.05
C ALA A 545 -22.64 -25.79 -1.22
N ILE A 546 -21.36 -25.85 -1.57
CA ILE A 546 -20.57 -27.09 -1.57
C ILE A 546 -19.51 -27.02 -0.48
N ASN A 547 -18.61 -26.04 -0.56
CA ASN A 547 -17.51 -25.80 0.38
C ASN A 547 -17.44 -24.32 0.81
N ASN A 548 -18.54 -23.59 0.63
CA ASN A 548 -18.65 -22.13 0.71
C ASN A 548 -19.94 -21.74 1.42
N GLY A 549 -20.05 -22.07 2.71
CA GLY A 549 -21.24 -21.79 3.49
C GLY A 549 -21.58 -20.30 3.52
N THR A 550 -22.87 -20.00 3.61
CA THR A 550 -23.37 -18.62 3.71
C THR A 550 -24.33 -18.53 4.89
N ILE A 551 -23.91 -17.75 5.89
CA ILE A 551 -24.57 -17.63 7.18
C ILE A 551 -25.10 -16.22 7.32
N VAL A 552 -26.38 -16.08 7.61
CA VAL A 552 -27.03 -14.76 7.78
C VAL A 552 -27.62 -14.64 9.18
N VAL A 553 -27.30 -13.55 9.86
CA VAL A 553 -27.81 -13.22 11.19
C VAL A 553 -28.48 -11.86 11.15
N LEU A 554 -29.81 -11.83 11.31
CA LEU A 554 -30.57 -10.60 11.49
C LEU A 554 -30.84 -10.37 12.97
N ASN A 555 -30.11 -9.46 13.59
CA ASN A 555 -30.33 -9.00 14.96
C ASN A 555 -31.51 -8.01 15.03
N SER A 556 -31.73 -7.43 16.21
CA SER A 556 -32.92 -6.63 16.49
C SER A 556 -33.03 -5.42 15.57
N GLY A 557 -34.24 -5.18 15.05
CA GLY A 557 -34.54 -4.03 14.18
C GLY A 557 -34.03 -4.16 12.74
N SER A 558 -33.39 -5.28 12.39
CA SER A 558 -32.80 -5.47 11.08
C SER A 558 -33.80 -5.91 10.01
N LYS A 559 -33.52 -5.54 8.76
CA LYS A 559 -34.32 -5.93 7.59
C LYS A 559 -33.46 -6.42 6.44
N TRP A 560 -33.87 -7.51 5.82
CA TRP A 560 -33.35 -7.92 4.51
C TRP A 560 -34.46 -7.90 3.47
N THR A 561 -34.25 -7.15 2.39
CA THR A 561 -35.06 -7.20 1.18
C THR A 561 -34.35 -8.05 0.14
N VAL A 562 -34.80 -9.30 -0.03
CA VAL A 562 -34.21 -10.30 -0.93
C VAL A 562 -34.62 -9.96 -2.37
N THR A 563 -33.68 -9.69 -3.25
CA THR A 563 -33.97 -9.24 -4.63
C THR A 563 -33.96 -10.36 -5.67
N SER A 564 -33.35 -11.50 -5.37
CA SER A 564 -33.29 -12.69 -6.24
C SER A 564 -33.09 -13.95 -5.40
N THR A 565 -33.01 -15.12 -6.03
CA THR A 565 -32.80 -16.39 -5.32
C THR A 565 -31.47 -16.39 -4.56
N SER A 566 -31.55 -16.77 -3.28
CA SER A 566 -30.41 -16.84 -2.35
C SER A 566 -30.28 -18.24 -1.76
N TYR A 567 -29.04 -18.74 -1.68
CA TYR A 567 -28.70 -20.03 -1.10
C TYR A 567 -27.87 -19.83 0.18
N LEU A 568 -28.37 -20.34 1.30
CA LEU A 568 -27.78 -20.20 2.63
C LEU A 568 -27.60 -21.57 3.29
N THR A 569 -26.77 -21.59 4.32
CA THR A 569 -26.51 -22.77 5.15
C THR A 569 -26.97 -22.59 6.59
N SER A 570 -27.08 -21.33 7.03
CA SER A 570 -27.70 -20.94 8.29
C SER A 570 -28.38 -19.57 8.20
N LEU A 571 -29.54 -19.45 8.81
CA LEU A 571 -30.31 -18.21 8.88
C LEU A 571 -30.86 -18.02 10.30
N THR A 572 -30.42 -16.97 10.98
CA THR A 572 -30.96 -16.56 12.29
C THR A 572 -31.77 -15.28 12.14
N VAL A 573 -33.04 -15.31 12.58
CA VAL A 573 -33.96 -14.17 12.49
C VAL A 573 -34.40 -13.77 13.89
N ASN A 574 -33.99 -12.60 14.37
CA ASN A 574 -34.45 -12.06 15.66
C ASN A 574 -35.97 -11.77 15.65
N PRO A 575 -36.68 -11.79 16.80
CA PRO A 575 -38.12 -11.50 16.85
C PRO A 575 -38.57 -10.18 16.22
N SER A 576 -37.71 -9.16 16.21
CA SER A 576 -38.02 -7.85 15.60
C SER A 576 -37.45 -7.69 14.19
N ALA A 577 -36.73 -8.68 13.66
CA ALA A 577 -36.16 -8.64 12.33
C ALA A 577 -37.17 -9.07 11.25
N THR A 578 -36.96 -8.59 10.02
CA THR A 578 -37.86 -8.88 8.89
C THR A 578 -37.12 -9.29 7.63
N ILE A 579 -37.68 -10.27 6.91
CA ILE A 579 -37.26 -10.65 5.56
C ILE A 579 -38.42 -10.35 4.62
N THR A 580 -38.14 -9.64 3.54
CA THR A 580 -39.14 -9.18 2.57
C THR A 580 -38.64 -9.32 1.14
N ALA A 581 -39.53 -9.15 0.17
CA ALA A 581 -39.19 -9.02 -1.25
C ALA A 581 -39.44 -7.58 -1.73
N PRO A 582 -38.91 -7.18 -2.90
CA PRO A 582 -39.27 -5.95 -3.58
C PRO A 582 -40.78 -5.79 -3.73
N LYS A 583 -41.23 -4.54 -3.85
CA LYS A 583 -42.65 -4.21 -3.99
C LYS A 583 -43.27 -4.97 -5.17
N GLY A 584 -44.33 -5.74 -4.89
CA GLY A 584 -45.06 -6.52 -5.89
C GLY A 584 -44.58 -7.96 -6.05
N GLN A 585 -43.53 -8.36 -5.33
CA GLN A 585 -43.00 -9.72 -5.31
C GLN A 585 -43.24 -10.35 -3.93
N SER A 586 -43.08 -11.67 -3.85
CA SER A 586 -43.09 -12.41 -2.58
C SER A 586 -41.80 -13.20 -2.40
N VAL A 587 -41.40 -13.42 -1.14
CA VAL A 587 -40.26 -14.28 -0.79
C VAL A 587 -40.79 -15.54 -0.13
N SER A 588 -40.32 -16.69 -0.59
CA SER A 588 -40.59 -18.01 -0.01
C SER A 588 -39.29 -18.66 0.43
N MET A 589 -39.35 -19.54 1.44
CA MET A 589 -38.18 -20.26 1.95
C MET A 589 -38.42 -21.76 1.90
N THR A 590 -37.40 -22.51 1.48
CA THR A 590 -37.30 -23.96 1.75
C THR A 590 -36.11 -24.24 2.65
N VAL A 591 -36.23 -25.25 3.51
CA VAL A 591 -35.11 -25.85 4.26
C VAL A 591 -35.07 -27.32 3.89
N ASP A 592 -33.93 -27.78 3.35
CA ASP A 592 -33.75 -29.14 2.84
C ASP A 592 -34.85 -29.55 1.85
N GLY A 593 -35.20 -28.62 0.96
CA GLY A 593 -36.27 -28.79 -0.05
C GLY A 593 -37.70 -28.73 0.48
N THR A 594 -37.90 -28.58 1.80
CA THR A 594 -39.23 -28.48 2.41
C THR A 594 -39.64 -27.02 2.60
N VAL A 595 -40.79 -26.62 2.03
CA VAL A 595 -41.36 -25.27 2.22
C VAL A 595 -41.51 -24.99 3.71
N THR A 596 -40.89 -23.90 4.16
CA THR A 596 -40.79 -23.55 5.58
C THR A 596 -41.14 -22.07 5.74
N LEU A 597 -42.07 -21.77 6.65
CA LEU A 597 -42.38 -20.38 6.99
C LEU A 597 -41.21 -19.77 7.77
N VAL A 598 -40.82 -18.55 7.41
CA VAL A 598 -39.89 -17.74 8.21
C VAL A 598 -40.64 -17.25 9.45
N VAL A 599 -40.20 -17.71 10.63
CA VAL A 599 -40.75 -17.40 11.94
C VAL A 599 -39.70 -16.57 12.69
N PRO A 600 -40.00 -15.31 13.04
CA PRO A 600 -39.09 -14.50 13.86
C PRO A 600 -38.76 -15.18 15.21
N GLY A 601 -37.55 -14.97 15.69
CA GLY A 601 -37.02 -15.59 16.91
C GLY A 601 -36.45 -17.00 16.72
N LYS A 602 -36.14 -17.41 15.49
CA LYS A 602 -35.69 -18.78 15.17
C LYS A 602 -34.40 -18.78 14.36
N THR A 603 -33.63 -19.85 14.54
CA THR A 603 -32.49 -20.22 13.68
C THR A 603 -32.86 -21.43 12.83
N TYR A 604 -32.50 -21.36 11.56
CA TYR A 604 -32.63 -22.42 10.57
C TYR A 604 -31.24 -22.85 10.13
N THR A 605 -31.03 -24.16 9.96
CA THR A 605 -29.81 -24.75 9.42
C THR A 605 -30.18 -25.82 8.40
N GLY A 606 -29.29 -26.08 7.44
CA GLY A 606 -29.52 -27.00 6.32
C GLY A 606 -29.39 -26.30 4.97
N ALA A 607 -29.86 -26.93 3.90
CA ALA A 607 -29.91 -26.31 2.59
C ALA A 607 -31.09 -25.33 2.53
N ILE A 608 -30.81 -24.05 2.78
CA ILE A 608 -31.83 -22.99 2.80
C ILE A 608 -31.86 -22.30 1.44
N VAL A 609 -33.05 -22.19 0.85
CA VAL A 609 -33.26 -21.44 -0.40
C VAL A 609 -34.34 -20.40 -0.16
N LEU A 610 -34.00 -19.14 -0.36
CA LEU A 610 -34.95 -18.04 -0.44
C LEU A 610 -35.23 -17.75 -1.91
N THR A 611 -36.48 -17.84 -2.34
CA THR A 611 -36.88 -17.60 -3.74
C THR A 611 -37.81 -16.40 -3.80
N VAL A 612 -37.53 -15.50 -4.73
CA VAL A 612 -38.35 -14.32 -5.02
C VAL A 612 -39.19 -14.58 -6.27
N SER A 613 -40.50 -14.30 -6.20
CA SER A 613 -41.46 -14.56 -7.29
C SER A 613 -42.52 -13.48 -7.44
#